data_AF-A0A2G2WDP0-F1
#
_entry.id   AF-A0A2G2WDP0-F1
#
_cell.length_a   1.000
_cell.length_b   1.000
_cell.length_c   1.000
_cell.angle_alpha   90.00
_cell.angle_beta   90.00
_cell.angle_gamma   90.00
#
_symmetry.space_group_name_H-M   'P 1'
#
loop_
_entity.id
_entity.type
_entity.pdbx_description
1 polymer ?
#
loop_
_entity_poly.entity_id
_entity_poly.type
_entity_poly.pdbx_seq_one_letter_code
_entity_poly.pdbx_strand_id
1 'polypeptide(L)'
;MVAIAYVKLSSTPTVWNLTLCNVNDEDTTWINFIDRFPLLEKLIIDGCSMMEYLHVSQQNLTNLVLYDCFVTREVRINSPKLKSLEYKGGFTFFEGIEALQELEFVELYLDPLKFRDYWYSWIRNLLESCAHSKHLSLICGIEELAELVSSSLPFYVALEHLLAISS
;
A
#
# COMPACT_ATOMS: atom_id res chain seq x y z
N MET A 1 16.87 -15.71 17.75
CA MET A 1 15.64 -16.50 17.98
C MET A 1 14.47 -15.64 17.55
N VAL A 2 13.88 -15.91 16.38
CA VAL A 2 12.66 -15.23 15.95
C VAL A 2 11.50 -15.99 16.59
N ALA A 3 10.73 -15.31 17.43
CA ALA A 3 9.51 -15.87 17.99
C ALA A 3 8.45 -15.90 16.87
N ILE A 4 8.27 -17.05 16.24
CA ILE A 4 7.17 -17.26 15.30
C ILE A 4 5.92 -17.53 16.14
N ALA A 5 5.05 -16.53 16.27
CA ALA A 5 3.78 -16.67 16.97
C ALA A 5 2.76 -17.36 16.06
N TYR A 6 2.56 -18.66 16.23
CA TYR A 6 1.48 -19.39 15.55
C TYR A 6 0.16 -19.19 16.30
N VAL A 7 -0.61 -18.15 15.95
CA VAL A 7 -1.98 -18.02 16.44
C VAL A 7 -2.90 -18.91 15.58
N LYS A 8 -3.29 -20.07 16.11
CA LYS A 8 -4.24 -20.98 15.44
C LYS A 8 -5.67 -20.47 15.61
N LEU A 9 -6.09 -19.47 14.82
CA LEU A 9 -7.44 -18.90 14.85
C LEU A 9 -8.42 -19.72 14.00
N SER A 10 -9.14 -20.70 14.55
CA SER A 10 -9.96 -21.68 13.83
C SER A 10 -11.16 -21.17 12.99
N SER A 11 -11.25 -19.87 12.70
CA SER A 11 -12.42 -19.08 12.27
C SER A 11 -12.88 -18.19 13.42
N THR A 12 -12.65 -16.90 13.28
CA THR A 12 -13.17 -15.86 14.17
C THR A 12 -13.98 -14.92 13.29
N PRO A 13 -15.27 -15.18 13.05
CA PRO A 13 -16.08 -14.41 12.12
C PRO A 13 -16.23 -12.94 12.53
N THR A 14 -15.82 -12.57 13.74
CA THR A 14 -15.87 -11.21 14.27
C THR A 14 -14.60 -10.40 14.02
N VAL A 15 -13.53 -10.99 13.50
CA VAL A 15 -12.31 -10.23 13.20
C VAL A 15 -12.56 -9.39 11.96
N TRP A 16 -12.67 -8.08 12.19
CA TRP A 16 -12.88 -7.07 11.15
C TRP A 16 -11.64 -6.18 10.96
N ASN A 17 -10.67 -6.22 11.89
CA ASN A 17 -9.40 -5.51 11.81
C ASN A 17 -8.26 -6.47 12.17
N LEU A 18 -7.26 -6.56 11.30
CA LEU A 18 -6.10 -7.43 11.45
C LEU A 18 -4.81 -6.66 11.17
N THR A 19 -3.82 -6.83 12.05
CA THR A 19 -2.45 -6.38 11.82
C THR A 19 -1.53 -7.59 11.75
N LEU A 20 -0.76 -7.69 10.67
CA LEU A 20 0.27 -8.69 10.46
C LEU A 20 1.63 -8.01 10.46
N CYS A 21 2.58 -8.55 11.23
CA CYS A 21 3.92 -8.00 11.32
C CYS A 21 4.96 -9.02 10.83
N ASN A 22 5.99 -8.55 10.12
CA ASN A 22 7.12 -9.37 9.65
C ASN A 22 6.68 -10.60 8.83
N VAL A 23 5.76 -10.38 7.88
CA VAL A 23 5.28 -11.45 7.01
C VAL A 23 6.41 -11.84 6.06
N ASN A 24 6.95 -13.05 6.24
CA ASN A 24 7.97 -13.64 5.39
C ASN A 24 7.45 -14.97 4.84
N ASP A 25 6.93 -14.96 3.62
CA ASP A 25 6.38 -16.18 3.04
C ASP A 25 6.82 -16.28 1.59
N GLU A 26 7.67 -17.27 1.30
CA GLU A 26 7.96 -17.71 -0.07
C GLU A 26 6.77 -18.49 -0.64
N ASP A 27 5.97 -19.11 0.24
CA ASP A 27 4.76 -19.85 -0.09
C ASP A 27 3.52 -19.01 0.26
N THR A 28 2.41 -19.18 -0.44
CA THR A 28 1.20 -18.35 -0.33
C THR A 28 0.41 -18.52 1.00
N THR A 29 1.06 -18.92 2.10
CA THR A 29 0.43 -19.35 3.37
C THR A 29 -0.33 -18.22 4.06
N TRP A 30 0.16 -16.98 3.99
CA TRP A 30 -0.53 -15.83 4.59
C TRP A 30 -1.89 -15.50 3.93
N ILE A 31 -2.05 -15.78 2.63
CA ILE A 31 -3.33 -15.57 1.91
C ILE A 31 -4.41 -16.49 2.50
N ASN A 32 -4.08 -17.78 2.62
CA ASN A 32 -4.95 -18.77 3.25
C ASN A 32 -5.29 -18.42 4.71
N PHE A 33 -4.41 -17.67 5.39
CA PHE A 33 -4.66 -17.19 6.74
C PHE A 33 -5.69 -16.07 6.78
N ILE A 34 -5.58 -15.05 5.91
CA ILE A 34 -6.51 -13.92 5.92
C ILE A 34 -7.91 -14.30 5.44
N ASP A 35 -8.04 -15.31 4.57
CA ASP A 35 -9.34 -15.83 4.10
C ASP A 35 -10.22 -16.43 5.20
N ARG A 36 -9.66 -16.66 6.39
CA ARG A 36 -10.39 -17.13 7.58
C ARG A 36 -11.21 -16.03 8.26
N PHE A 37 -11.09 -14.78 7.79
CA PHE A 37 -11.75 -13.60 8.35
C PHE A 37 -12.69 -12.97 7.31
N PRO A 38 -13.88 -13.57 7.08
CA PRO A 38 -14.79 -13.12 6.02
C PRO A 38 -15.38 -11.71 6.24
N LEU A 39 -15.30 -11.17 7.46
CA LEU A 39 -15.73 -9.81 7.81
C LEU A 39 -14.57 -8.82 7.89
N LEU A 40 -13.38 -9.17 7.35
CA LEU A 40 -12.22 -8.30 7.41
C LEU A 40 -12.46 -7.00 6.61
N GLU A 41 -12.51 -5.88 7.32
CA GLU A 41 -12.69 -4.53 6.79
C GLU A 41 -11.37 -3.75 6.78
N LYS A 42 -10.48 -4.02 7.74
CA LYS A 42 -9.16 -3.38 7.83
C LYS A 42 -8.04 -4.40 7.91
N LEU A 43 -7.04 -4.24 7.05
CA LEU A 43 -5.81 -5.02 7.03
C LEU A 43 -4.61 -4.07 7.10
N ILE A 44 -3.75 -4.29 8.08
CA ILE A 44 -2.45 -3.64 8.20
C ILE A 44 -1.38 -4.72 8.03
N ILE A 45 -0.45 -4.52 7.10
CA ILE A 45 0.74 -5.34 6.95
C ILE A 45 1.93 -4.44 7.23
N ASP A 46 2.67 -4.75 8.29
CA ASP A 46 3.82 -3.98 8.75
C ASP A 46 5.09 -4.84 8.69
N GLY A 47 6.00 -4.49 7.80
CA GLY A 47 7.20 -5.27 7.54
C GLY A 47 6.87 -6.52 6.73
N CYS A 48 6.90 -6.39 5.41
CA CYS A 48 6.93 -7.51 4.47
C CYS A 48 8.24 -7.41 3.69
N SER A 49 9.21 -8.28 3.95
CA SER A 49 10.52 -8.21 3.31
C SER A 49 10.74 -9.39 2.38
N MET A 50 11.19 -9.11 1.14
CA MET A 50 11.61 -10.11 0.15
C MET A 50 10.49 -11.02 -0.39
N MET A 51 9.24 -10.55 -0.38
CA MET A 51 8.13 -11.27 -1.02
C MET A 51 8.11 -10.97 -2.52
N GLU A 52 7.97 -11.98 -3.38
CA GLU A 52 7.82 -11.72 -4.82
C GLU A 52 6.44 -11.14 -5.16
N TYR A 53 5.39 -11.69 -4.56
CA TYR A 53 4.00 -11.36 -4.87
C TYR A 53 3.18 -11.11 -3.60
N LEU A 54 2.45 -10.00 -3.54
CA LEU A 54 1.50 -9.70 -2.48
C LEU A 54 0.09 -9.56 -3.08
N HIS A 55 -0.76 -10.57 -2.87
CA HIS A 55 -2.12 -10.58 -3.41
C HIS A 55 -3.17 -10.45 -2.29
N VAL A 56 -3.94 -9.36 -2.30
CA VAL A 56 -5.01 -9.10 -1.32
C VAL A 56 -6.37 -9.21 -2.02
N SER A 57 -7.16 -10.23 -1.67
CA SER A 57 -8.47 -10.51 -2.30
C SER A 57 -9.59 -10.62 -1.27
N GLN A 58 -9.87 -9.55 -0.53
CA GLN A 58 -10.86 -9.55 0.56
C GLN A 58 -12.10 -8.71 0.18
N GLN A 59 -13.27 -9.36 0.10
CA GLN A 59 -14.49 -8.75 -0.45
C GLN A 59 -15.09 -7.62 0.41
N ASN A 60 -14.78 -7.62 1.72
CA ASN A 60 -15.26 -6.61 2.66
C ASN A 60 -14.19 -5.60 3.07
N LEU A 61 -12.98 -5.72 2.52
CA LEU A 61 -11.86 -4.86 2.92
C LEU A 61 -12.09 -3.44 2.42
N THR A 62 -12.19 -2.50 3.36
CA THR A 62 -12.36 -1.06 3.10
C THR A 62 -11.06 -0.30 3.32
N ASN A 63 -10.14 -0.81 4.13
CA ASN A 63 -8.89 -0.14 4.49
C ASN A 63 -7.70 -1.10 4.40
N LEU A 64 -6.72 -0.73 3.57
CA LEU A 64 -5.46 -1.45 3.44
C LEU A 64 -4.30 -0.53 3.78
N VAL A 65 -3.46 -0.96 4.72
CA VAL A 65 -2.24 -0.26 5.10
C VAL A 65 -1.06 -1.19 4.89
N LEU A 66 -0.07 -0.75 4.12
CA LEU A 66 1.16 -1.46 3.81
C LEU A 66 2.34 -0.62 4.27
N TYR A 67 2.96 -1.00 5.38
CA TYR A 67 4.11 -0.32 5.96
C TYR A 67 5.38 -1.14 5.86
N ASP A 68 6.47 -0.47 5.49
CA ASP A 68 7.79 -1.03 5.29
C ASP A 68 7.77 -2.35 4.48
N CYS A 69 6.93 -2.35 3.44
CA CYS A 69 6.76 -3.46 2.50
C CYS A 69 7.75 -3.34 1.33
N PHE A 70 8.41 -4.46 1.01
CA PHE A 70 9.35 -4.62 -0.10
C PHE A 70 8.95 -5.84 -0.93
N VAL A 71 8.01 -5.60 -1.86
CA VAL A 71 7.48 -6.63 -2.76
C VAL A 71 8.18 -6.49 -4.10
N THR A 72 8.95 -7.52 -4.50
CA THR A 72 9.93 -7.40 -5.58
C THR A 72 9.33 -7.48 -6.98
N ARG A 73 8.13 -8.05 -7.15
CA ARG A 73 7.47 -8.14 -8.46
C ARG A 73 6.14 -7.41 -8.49
N GLU A 74 5.17 -7.82 -7.68
CA GLU A 74 3.79 -7.35 -7.87
C GLU A 74 2.99 -7.32 -6.57
N VAL A 75 2.27 -6.22 -6.37
CA VAL A 75 1.16 -6.10 -5.43
C VAL A 75 -0.15 -6.06 -6.23
N ARG A 76 -1.00 -7.06 -6.04
CA ARG A 76 -2.33 -7.13 -6.66
C ARG A 76 -3.41 -6.98 -5.61
N ILE A 77 -4.34 -6.04 -5.84
CA ILE A 77 -5.42 -5.76 -4.90
C ILE A 77 -6.76 -6.00 -5.60
N ASN A 78 -7.44 -7.09 -5.23
CA ASN A 78 -8.78 -7.45 -5.71
C ASN A 78 -9.81 -7.29 -4.58
N SER A 79 -9.96 -6.06 -4.09
CA SER A 79 -10.87 -5.74 -2.98
C SER A 79 -11.83 -4.62 -3.42
N PRO A 80 -12.99 -4.95 -4.01
CA PRO A 80 -13.82 -3.97 -4.72
C PRO A 80 -14.40 -2.86 -3.84
N LYS A 81 -14.51 -3.09 -2.53
CA LYS A 81 -14.98 -2.12 -1.53
C LYS A 81 -13.84 -1.30 -0.90
N LEU A 82 -12.62 -1.39 -1.43
CA LEU A 82 -11.48 -0.68 -0.85
C LEU A 82 -11.68 0.82 -1.02
N LYS A 83 -11.73 1.54 0.11
CA LYS A 83 -11.90 2.99 0.18
C LYS A 83 -10.62 3.71 0.50
N SER A 84 -9.70 3.05 1.19
CA SER A 84 -8.46 3.66 1.67
C SER A 84 -7.28 2.73 1.44
N LEU A 85 -6.24 3.29 0.82
CA LEU A 85 -4.94 2.68 0.64
C LEU A 85 -3.85 3.57 1.23
N GLU A 86 -3.06 3.01 2.12
CA GLU A 86 -1.85 3.64 2.64
C GLU A 86 -0.64 2.77 2.31
N TYR A 87 0.38 3.38 1.71
CA TYR A 87 1.59 2.67 1.30
C TYR A 87 2.85 3.43 1.73
N LYS A 88 3.67 2.79 2.55
CA LYS A 88 5.06 3.18 2.85
C LYS A 88 5.94 1.98 2.53
N GLY A 89 6.75 2.07 1.50
CA GLY A 89 7.54 0.93 1.07
C GLY A 89 8.55 1.25 -0.01
N GLY A 90 9.19 0.21 -0.53
CA GLY A 90 10.12 0.33 -1.66
C GLY A 90 9.41 0.37 -3.01
N PHE A 91 10.18 0.14 -4.08
CA PHE A 91 9.61 -0.03 -5.41
C PHE A 91 8.77 -1.29 -5.49
N THR A 92 7.55 -1.15 -6.02
CA THR A 92 6.72 -2.29 -6.36
C THR A 92 5.75 -1.96 -7.49
N PHE A 93 5.38 -2.95 -8.29
CA PHE A 93 4.35 -2.78 -9.31
C PHE A 93 2.98 -3.03 -8.67
N PHE A 94 2.11 -2.04 -8.71
CA PHE A 94 0.71 -2.22 -8.30
C PHE A 94 -0.14 -2.53 -9.52
N GLU A 95 -0.87 -3.63 -9.45
CA GLU A 95 -1.79 -4.04 -10.51
C GLU A 95 -3.24 -3.94 -10.05
N GLY A 96 -4.09 -3.36 -10.91
CA GLY A 96 -5.53 -3.32 -10.70
C GLY A 96 -6.02 -2.20 -9.78
N ILE A 97 -5.12 -1.32 -9.31
CA ILE A 97 -5.54 -0.15 -8.51
C ILE A 97 -6.51 0.74 -9.31
N GLU A 98 -6.25 0.92 -10.60
CA GLU A 98 -7.09 1.68 -11.53
C GLU A 98 -8.52 1.12 -11.65
N ALA A 99 -8.73 -0.15 -11.29
CA ALA A 99 -10.05 -0.79 -11.31
C ALA A 99 -10.83 -0.62 -9.98
N LEU A 100 -10.21 -0.07 -8.93
CA LEU A 100 -10.82 0.12 -7.61
C LEU A 100 -11.73 1.35 -7.60
N GLN A 101 -12.98 1.17 -8.04
CA GLN A 101 -13.95 2.27 -8.20
C GLN A 101 -14.36 2.96 -6.90
N GLU A 102 -14.28 2.27 -5.75
CA GLU A 102 -14.60 2.83 -4.44
C GLU A 102 -13.40 3.49 -3.75
N LEU A 103 -12.22 3.53 -4.38
CA LEU A 103 -11.01 4.09 -3.76
C LEU A 103 -11.16 5.61 -3.58
N GLU A 104 -11.23 6.06 -2.34
CA GLU A 104 -11.44 7.46 -1.99
C GLU A 104 -10.16 8.13 -1.49
N PHE A 105 -9.37 7.42 -0.68
CA PHE A 105 -8.22 7.97 0.02
C PHE A 105 -6.96 7.17 -0.30
N VAL A 106 -5.95 7.85 -0.81
CA VAL A 106 -4.64 7.27 -1.08
C VAL A 106 -3.56 8.12 -0.43
N GLU A 107 -2.77 7.50 0.44
CA GLU A 107 -1.59 8.12 1.05
C GLU A 107 -0.35 7.31 0.69
N LEU A 108 0.59 7.98 0.03
CA LEU A 108 1.85 7.38 -0.41
C LEU A 108 3.00 8.06 0.35
N TYR A 109 3.72 7.26 1.12
CA TYR A 109 4.89 7.70 1.88
C TYR A 109 6.15 7.28 1.14
N LEU A 110 6.87 8.26 0.62
CA LEU A 110 8.15 8.07 -0.04
C LEU A 110 9.30 8.22 0.95
N ASP A 111 10.14 7.19 0.99
CA ASP A 111 11.48 7.25 1.55
C ASP A 111 12.50 7.30 0.39
N PRO A 112 12.88 8.50 -0.08
CA PRO A 112 13.82 8.68 -1.19
C PRO A 112 15.18 7.98 -0.99
N LEU A 113 15.59 7.68 0.24
CA LEU A 113 16.82 6.92 0.50
C LEU A 113 16.70 5.45 0.05
N LYS A 114 15.48 4.93 -0.07
CA LYS A 114 15.20 3.56 -0.54
C LYS A 114 15.07 3.47 -2.05
N PHE A 115 15.04 4.60 -2.76
CA PHE A 115 14.76 4.65 -4.19
C PHE A 115 16.02 5.04 -4.98
N ARG A 116 16.54 4.10 -5.80
CA ARG A 116 17.63 4.32 -6.78
C ARG A 116 17.09 4.98 -8.07
N ASP A 117 17.90 4.97 -9.13
CA ASP A 117 17.52 5.37 -10.49
C ASP A 117 16.12 4.85 -10.88
N TYR A 118 15.37 5.62 -11.67
CA TYR A 118 14.00 5.32 -12.16
C TYR A 118 12.83 5.53 -11.18
N TRP A 119 13.07 6.15 -10.02
CA TRP A 119 11.98 6.38 -9.06
C TRP A 119 10.86 7.27 -9.58
N TYR A 120 11.21 8.25 -10.40
CA TYR A 120 10.28 9.19 -10.98
C TYR A 120 9.24 8.52 -11.91
N SER A 121 9.69 7.62 -12.80
CA SER A 121 8.76 6.91 -13.69
C SER A 121 7.82 5.99 -12.90
N TRP A 122 8.34 5.34 -11.86
CA TRP A 122 7.53 4.49 -11.01
C TRP A 122 6.45 5.29 -10.27
N ILE A 123 6.83 6.38 -9.59
CA ILE A 123 5.85 7.17 -8.84
C ILE A 123 4.83 7.83 -9.77
N ARG A 124 5.26 8.30 -10.94
CA ARG A 124 4.34 8.86 -11.96
C ARG A 124 3.27 7.85 -12.34
N ASN A 125 3.65 6.60 -12.64
CA ASN A 125 2.69 5.57 -13.01
C ASN A 125 1.77 5.21 -11.84
N LEU A 126 2.30 5.12 -10.61
CA LEU A 126 1.49 4.85 -9.42
C LEU A 126 0.47 5.95 -9.16
N LEU A 127 0.87 7.23 -9.29
CA LEU A 127 -0.03 8.37 -9.17
C LEU A 127 -1.11 8.36 -10.26
N GLU A 128 -0.74 8.03 -11.52
CA GLU A 128 -1.71 7.87 -12.62
C GLU A 128 -2.73 6.77 -12.33
N SER A 129 -2.29 5.62 -11.79
CA SER A 129 -3.19 4.54 -11.38
C SER A 129 -4.14 4.92 -10.24
N CYS A 130 -3.78 5.91 -9.42
CA CYS A 130 -4.60 6.40 -8.30
C CYS A 130 -5.40 7.67 -8.63
N ALA A 131 -5.31 8.20 -9.85
CA ALA A 131 -5.83 9.53 -10.20
C ALA A 131 -7.36 9.64 -10.12
N HIS A 132 -8.08 8.53 -10.10
CA HIS A 132 -9.54 8.49 -9.90
C HIS A 132 -9.97 8.61 -8.44
N SER A 133 -9.03 8.52 -7.49
CA SER A 133 -9.34 8.69 -6.07
C SER A 133 -9.76 10.13 -5.74
N LYS A 134 -10.56 10.29 -4.68
CA LYS A 134 -11.03 11.61 -4.24
C LYS A 134 -9.91 12.42 -3.58
N HIS A 135 -9.02 11.73 -2.88
CA HIS A 135 -7.91 12.30 -2.12
C HIS A 135 -6.65 11.47 -2.39
N LEU A 136 -5.65 12.11 -2.98
CA LEU A 136 -4.33 11.53 -3.22
C LEU A 136 -3.28 12.41 -2.58
N SER A 137 -2.57 11.88 -1.59
CA SER A 137 -1.49 12.58 -0.89
C SER A 137 -0.17 11.86 -1.10
N LEU A 138 0.86 12.62 -1.44
CA LEU A 138 2.24 12.15 -1.53
C LEU A 138 3.06 12.81 -0.43
N ILE A 139 3.55 12.00 0.49
CA ILE A 139 4.32 12.43 1.66
C ILE A 139 5.77 12.02 1.42
N CYS A 140 6.68 12.99 1.38
CA CYS A 140 8.11 12.74 1.20
C CYS A 140 8.92 13.48 2.25
N GLY A 141 9.94 12.81 2.80
CA GLY A 141 10.85 13.38 3.80
C GLY A 141 12.01 14.23 3.25
N ILE A 142 11.98 14.64 1.97
CA ILE A 142 13.05 15.46 1.37
C ILE A 142 12.47 16.75 0.78
N GLU A 143 13.07 17.88 1.18
CA GLU A 143 12.76 19.23 0.70
C GLU A 143 12.97 19.39 -0.83
N GLU A 144 13.92 18.65 -1.43
CA GLU A 144 14.31 18.71 -2.84
C GLU A 144 13.23 18.19 -3.82
N LEU A 145 12.23 17.40 -3.36
CA LEU A 145 11.13 16.98 -4.24
C LEU A 145 10.14 18.09 -4.57
N ALA A 146 10.04 19.13 -3.73
CA ALA A 146 9.17 20.28 -3.99
C ALA A 146 9.54 20.99 -5.30
N GLU A 147 10.85 21.07 -5.61
CA GLU A 147 11.33 21.67 -6.85
C GLU A 147 11.07 20.78 -8.08
N LEU A 148 11.23 19.46 -7.95
CA LEU A 148 11.04 18.53 -9.07
C LEU A 148 9.58 18.45 -9.51
N VAL A 149 8.65 18.36 -8.55
CA VAL A 149 7.21 18.30 -8.81
C VAL A 149 6.69 19.61 -9.40
N SER A 150 7.29 20.76 -9.04
CA SER A 150 6.95 22.06 -9.62
C SER A 150 7.33 22.20 -11.11
N SER A 151 8.28 21.39 -11.60
CA SER A 151 8.79 21.45 -12.97
C SER A 151 8.03 20.56 -13.96
N SER A 152 7.27 19.56 -13.49
CA SER A 152 6.47 18.66 -14.32
C SER A 152 5.03 19.18 -14.49
N LEU A 153 4.83 20.01 -15.52
CA LEU A 153 3.63 20.83 -15.76
C LEU A 153 2.24 20.17 -15.96
N PRO A 154 1.99 18.84 -16.10
CA PRO A 154 0.60 18.36 -16.24
C PRO A 154 -0.15 18.09 -14.92
N PHE A 155 0.49 18.11 -13.75
CA PHE A 155 -0.09 17.56 -12.50
C PHE A 155 -0.79 18.58 -11.59
N TYR A 156 -1.23 19.73 -12.10
CA TYR A 156 -1.80 20.81 -11.28
C TYR A 156 -3.12 20.48 -10.53
N VAL A 157 -3.76 19.33 -10.80
CA VAL A 157 -5.03 18.97 -10.16
C VAL A 157 -4.87 18.01 -8.97
N ALA A 158 -3.71 17.37 -8.79
CA ALA A 158 -3.46 16.42 -7.69
C ALA A 158 -2.59 17.00 -6.55
N LEU A 159 -2.30 18.29 -6.60
CA LEU A 159 -1.19 18.92 -5.86
C LEU A 159 -1.63 19.86 -4.73
N GLU A 160 -2.90 19.84 -4.30
CA GLU A 160 -3.35 20.69 -3.19
C GLU A 160 -2.87 20.19 -1.81
N HIS A 161 -2.30 18.99 -1.71
CA HIS A 161 -1.95 18.35 -0.43
C HIS A 161 -0.43 18.12 -0.24
N LEU A 162 0.43 18.82 -0.98
CA LEU A 162 1.90 18.73 -0.83
C LEU A 162 2.45 19.60 0.32
N LEU A 163 1.69 19.78 1.40
CA LEU A 163 2.09 20.56 2.58
C LEU A 163 1.90 19.76 3.86
N ALA A 164 2.97 19.09 4.31
CA ALA A 164 3.25 18.89 5.73
C ALA A 164 4.72 18.50 5.92
N ILE A 165 5.62 19.46 5.81
CA ILE A 165 6.89 19.42 6.56
C ILE A 165 6.94 20.66 7.44
N SER A 166 6.64 20.49 8.72
CA SER A 166 7.39 21.10 9.83
C SER A 166 6.71 20.83 11.17
N SER A 167 7.32 19.94 11.94
CA SER A 167 7.63 20.18 13.36
C SER A 167 8.65 19.16 13.83
#